data_AF-A0A8T5N1K9-F1
#
_entry.id   AF-A0A8T5N1K9-F1
#
_cell.length_a   1.000
_cell.length_b   1.000
_cell.length_c   1.000
_cell.angle_alpha   90.00
_cell.angle_beta   90.00
_cell.angle_gamma   90.00
#
_symmetry.space_group_name_H-M   'P 1'
#
loop_
_entity.id
_entity.type
_entity.pdbx_description
1 polymer ?
#
loop_
_entity_poly.entity_id
_entity_poly.type
_entity_poly.pdbx_seq_one_letter_code
_entity_poly.pdbx_strand_id
1 'polypeptide(L)'
;MQINDILKQEKFKDLNLFLTNEMYDCAEGDLVRKMIDVLDNETNAREWFYSPARGLGGKRPYDYCKQGKNSEVEDLIMRIAYGVYT
;
A
#
# COMPACT_ATOMS: atom_id res chain seq x y z
N MET A 1 10.02 18.37 -23.89
CA MET A 1 9.12 17.30 -23.38
C MET A 1 8.10 17.00 -24.46
N GLN A 2 7.93 15.74 -24.87
CA GLN A 2 6.99 15.38 -25.96
C GLN A 2 5.57 15.23 -25.40
N ILE A 3 4.53 15.49 -26.21
CA ILE A 3 3.10 15.36 -25.81
C ILE A 3 2.80 13.97 -25.21
N ASN A 4 3.42 12.92 -25.76
CA ASN A 4 3.28 11.56 -25.26
C ASN A 4 3.81 11.36 -23.82
N ASP A 5 4.81 12.14 -23.40
CA ASP A 5 5.36 12.07 -22.05
C ASP A 5 4.40 12.71 -21.03
N ILE A 6 3.74 13.81 -21.43
CA ILE A 6 2.73 14.51 -20.62
C ILE A 6 1.52 13.61 -20.39
N LEU A 7 0.97 13.02 -21.45
CA LEU A 7 -0.19 12.13 -21.35
C LEU A 7 0.09 10.89 -20.51
N LYS A 8 1.33 10.38 -20.54
CA LYS A 8 1.77 9.30 -19.64
C LYS A 8 1.78 9.78 -18.19
N GLN A 9 2.40 10.92 -17.90
CA GLN A 9 2.46 11.47 -16.54
C GLN A 9 1.08 11.73 -15.94
N GLU A 10 0.13 12.27 -16.72
CA GLU A 10 -1.24 12.48 -16.26
C GLU A 10 -1.94 11.16 -15.93
N LYS A 11 -1.88 10.16 -16.84
CA LYS A 11 -2.44 8.82 -16.55
C LYS A 11 -1.84 8.17 -15.31
N PHE A 12 -0.54 8.37 -15.07
CA PHE A 12 0.10 7.87 -13.86
C PHE A 12 -0.43 8.58 -12.60
N LYS A 13 -0.71 9.88 -12.66
CA LYS A 13 -1.33 10.61 -11.53
C LYS A 13 -2.73 10.10 -11.23
N ASP A 14 -3.56 9.90 -12.25
CA ASP A 14 -4.92 9.39 -12.08
C ASP A 14 -4.92 7.99 -11.47
N LEU A 15 -4.04 7.11 -11.96
CA LEU A 15 -3.86 5.78 -11.40
C LEU A 15 -3.36 5.84 -9.95
N ASN A 16 -2.43 6.75 -9.64
CA ASN A 16 -1.91 6.89 -8.30
C ASN A 16 -2.99 7.34 -7.32
N LEU A 17 -3.80 8.33 -7.71
CA LEU A 17 -4.92 8.81 -6.92
C LEU A 17 -5.96 7.70 -6.70
N PHE A 18 -6.30 6.95 -7.75
CA PHE A 18 -7.20 5.81 -7.64
C PHE A 18 -6.69 4.76 -6.65
N LEU A 19 -5.42 4.35 -6.76
CA LEU A 19 -4.83 3.36 -5.87
C LEU A 19 -4.70 3.87 -4.43
N THR A 20 -4.43 5.17 -4.24
CA THR A 20 -4.45 5.78 -2.90
C THR A 20 -5.85 5.67 -2.31
N ASN A 21 -6.89 6.09 -3.03
CA ASN A 21 -8.26 6.05 -2.52
C ASN A 21 -8.71 4.61 -2.20
N GLU A 22 -8.44 3.67 -3.11
CA GLU A 22 -8.77 2.25 -2.88
C GLU A 22 -8.00 1.66 -1.68
N MET A 23 -6.77 2.12 -1.41
CA MET A 23 -6.05 1.74 -0.19
C MET A 23 -6.77 2.25 1.06
N TYR A 24 -7.24 3.50 1.10
CA TYR A 24 -8.01 4.04 2.23
C TYR A 24 -9.41 3.43 2.37
N ASP A 25 -10.04 3.05 1.26
CA ASP A 25 -11.37 2.41 1.30
C ASP A 25 -11.27 0.96 1.80
N CYS A 26 -10.17 0.28 1.47
CA CYS A 26 -9.98 -1.13 1.80
C CYS A 26 -9.33 -1.33 3.18
N ALA A 27 -8.34 -0.52 3.53
CA ALA A 27 -7.67 -0.54 4.81
C ALA A 27 -8.22 0.59 5.68
N GLU A 28 -8.71 0.24 6.88
CA GLU A 28 -9.21 1.21 7.85
C GLU A 28 -8.20 2.35 8.07
N GLY A 29 -8.68 3.59 8.29
CA GLY A 29 -7.84 4.78 8.31
C GLY A 29 -6.64 4.72 9.28
N ASP A 30 -6.81 4.05 10.42
CA ASP A 30 -5.73 3.84 11.40
C ASP A 30 -4.63 2.91 10.88
N LEU A 31 -4.98 1.89 10.09
CA LEU A 31 -4.01 1.00 9.46
C LEU A 31 -3.24 1.75 8.37
N VAL A 32 -3.91 2.55 7.54
CA VAL A 32 -3.23 3.36 6.53
C VAL A 32 -2.24 4.33 7.16
N ARG A 33 -2.64 4.99 8.26
CA ARG A 33 -1.73 5.87 9.01
C ARG A 33 -0.49 5.13 9.51
N LYS A 34 -0.67 3.94 10.10
CA LYS A 34 0.48 3.10 10.52
C LYS A 34 1.39 2.73 9.35
N MET A 35 0.82 2.36 8.20
CA MET A 35 1.62 2.07 7.00
C MET A 35 2.44 3.29 6.56
N ILE A 36 1.85 4.48 6.56
CA ILE A 36 2.55 5.73 6.21
C ILE A 36 3.65 6.04 7.21
N ASP A 37 3.37 5.91 8.51
CA ASP A 37 4.34 6.18 9.57
C ASP A 37 5.54 5.21 9.52
N VAL A 38 5.30 3.94 9.21
CA VAL A 38 6.35 2.90 9.14
C VAL A 38 7.14 2.92 7.83
N LEU A 39 6.49 3.30 6.73
CA LEU A 39 7.08 3.30 5.38
C LEU A 39 7.45 4.71 4.90
N ASP A 40 7.55 5.66 5.81
CA ASP A 40 7.90 7.09 5.65
C ASP A 40 6.88 7.97 4.91
N ASN A 41 6.13 7.46 3.93
CA ASN A 41 5.18 8.26 3.17
C ASN A 41 4.09 7.43 2.47
N GLU A 42 3.05 8.12 1.98
CA GLU A 42 1.90 7.53 1.29
C GLU A 42 2.27 6.79 -0.01
N THR A 43 3.29 7.25 -0.73
CA THR A 43 3.72 6.56 -1.96
C THR A 43 4.29 5.19 -1.63
N ASN A 44 5.19 5.12 -0.66
CA ASN A 44 5.78 3.86 -0.20
C ASN A 44 4.72 2.93 0.41
N ALA A 45 3.79 3.47 1.21
CA ALA A 45 2.68 2.71 1.78
C ALA A 45 1.82 2.08 0.68
N ARG A 46 1.42 2.86 -0.33
CA ARG A 46 0.65 2.38 -1.47
C ARG A 46 1.41 1.34 -2.29
N GLU A 47 2.67 1.59 -2.61
CA GLU A 47 3.49 0.63 -3.35
C GLU A 47 3.62 -0.70 -2.61
N TRP A 48 3.88 -0.66 -1.31
CA TRP A 48 3.93 -1.84 -0.46
C TRP A 48 2.59 -2.58 -0.40
N PHE A 49 1.48 -1.85 -0.23
CA PHE A 49 0.14 -2.40 -0.08
C PHE A 49 -0.33 -3.20 -1.31
N TYR A 50 0.12 -2.81 -2.49
CA TYR A 50 -0.16 -3.51 -3.76
C TYR A 50 0.95 -4.46 -4.21
N SER A 51 2.00 -4.64 -3.41
CA SER A 51 3.11 -5.54 -3.72
C SER A 51 3.03 -6.87 -2.96
N PRO A 52 3.52 -7.98 -3.54
CA PRO A 52 3.67 -9.25 -2.83
C PRO A 52 4.48 -9.10 -1.54
N ALA A 53 3.91 -9.52 -0.41
CA ALA A 53 4.58 -9.50 0.88
C ALA A 53 4.95 -10.91 1.35
N ARG A 54 6.24 -11.13 1.68
CA ARG A 54 6.73 -12.45 2.13
C ARG A 54 6.01 -12.94 3.38
N GLY A 55 5.78 -12.05 4.35
CA GLY A 55 5.06 -12.35 5.59
C GLY A 55 3.58 -12.71 5.41
N LEU A 56 3.01 -12.50 4.21
CA LEU A 56 1.67 -12.93 3.82
C LEU A 56 1.70 -14.10 2.81
N GLY A 57 2.81 -14.85 2.76
CA GLY A 57 2.98 -15.97 1.84
C GLY A 57 3.07 -15.54 0.37
N GLY A 58 3.55 -14.32 0.09
CA GLY A 58 3.69 -13.77 -1.25
C GLY A 58 2.41 -13.15 -1.83
N LYS A 59 1.33 -13.06 -1.03
CA LYS A 59 0.13 -12.31 -1.39
C LYS A 59 0.30 -10.83 -1.08
N ARG A 60 -0.54 -9.99 -1.68
CA ARG A 60 -0.53 -8.54 -1.42
C ARG A 60 -1.32 -8.23 -0.15
N PRO A 61 -0.89 -7.23 0.65
CA PRO A 61 -1.72 -6.68 1.73
C PRO A 61 -3.15 -6.34 1.29
N TYR A 62 -3.31 -5.77 0.09
CA TYR A 62 -4.63 -5.52 -0.51
C TYR A 62 -5.55 -6.75 -0.53
N ASP A 63 -5.02 -7.92 -0.92
CA ASP A 63 -5.82 -9.14 -1.03
C ASP A 63 -6.35 -9.60 0.33
N TYR A 64 -5.62 -9.30 1.41
CA TYR A 64 -6.04 -9.60 2.78
C TYR A 64 -7.10 -8.60 3.26
N CYS A 65 -6.89 -7.30 3.05
CA CYS A 65 -7.89 -6.30 3.41
C CYS A 65 -9.23 -6.54 2.70
N LYS A 66 -9.22 -6.95 1.41
CA LYS A 66 -10.45 -7.35 0.68
C LYS A 66 -11.16 -8.56 1.27
N GLN A 67 -10.45 -9.40 2.02
CA GLN A 67 -11.02 -10.54 2.74
C GLN A 67 -11.46 -10.19 4.19
N GLY A 68 -11.37 -8.91 4.60
CA GLY A 68 -11.62 -8.49 5.97
C GLY A 68 -10.51 -8.87 6.95
N LYS A 69 -9.31 -9.17 6.44
CA LYS A 69 -8.13 -9.62 7.21
C LYS A 69 -7.16 -8.49 7.47
N ASN A 70 -7.68 -7.38 8.02
CA ASN A 70 -6.91 -6.17 8.29
C ASN A 70 -5.87 -6.39 9.40
N SER A 71 -6.18 -7.24 10.39
CA SER A 71 -5.28 -7.51 11.52
C SER A 71 -4.00 -8.24 11.10
N GLU A 72 -4.05 -9.11 10.08
CA GLU A 72 -2.85 -9.77 9.54
C GLU A 72 -1.93 -8.79 8.80
N VAL A 73 -2.53 -7.79 8.13
CA VAL A 73 -1.75 -6.71 7.51
C VAL A 73 -1.14 -5.81 8.58
N GLU A 74 -1.88 -5.52 9.64
CA GLU A 74 -1.40 -4.76 10.78
C GLU A 74 -0.25 -5.47 11.53
N ASP A 75 -0.36 -6.77 11.77
CA ASP A 75 0.73 -7.54 12.39
C ASP A 75 2.01 -7.45 11.54
N LEU A 76 1.88 -7.60 10.22
CA LEU A 76 3.02 -7.51 9.32
C LEU A 76 3.66 -6.11 9.34
N ILE A 77 2.87 -5.03 9.29
CA ILE A 77 3.45 -3.68 9.29
C ILE A 77 4.15 -3.38 10.62
N MET A 78 3.61 -3.84 11.74
CA MET A 78 4.26 -3.68 13.05
C MET A 78 5.56 -4.48 13.15
N ARG A 79 5.61 -5.69 12.58
CA ARG A 79 6.85 -6.48 12.51
C ARG A 79 7.92 -5.78 11.69
N ILE A 80 7.56 -5.16 10.56
CA ILE A 80 8.47 -4.32 9.78
C ILE A 80 8.99 -3.14 10.62
N ALA A 81 8.11 -2.47 11.37
CA ALA A 81 8.47 -1.36 12.25
C ALA A 81 9.52 -1.75 13.31
N TYR A 82 9.43 -2.97 13.84
CA TYR A 82 10.39 -3.52 14.80
C TYR A 82 11.61 -4.21 14.14
N GLY A 83 11.76 -4.13 12.82
CA GLY A 83 12.89 -4.73 12.09
C GLY A 83 12.82 -6.25 11.95
N VAL A 84 11.65 -6.86 12.15
CA VAL A 84 11.41 -8.30 12.02
C VAL A 84 10.88 -8.61 10.62
N TYR A 85 11.78 -9.03 9.72
CA TYR A 85 11.45 -9.42 8.35
C TYR A 85 11.24 -10.94 8.26
N THR A 86 10.03 -11.43 8.53
CA THR A 86 9.69 -12.87 8.33
C THR A 86 8.47 -13.07 7.44
#